data_AF-A0A519LL19-F1
#
_entry.id   AF-A0A519LL19-F1
#
_cell.length_a   1.000
_cell.length_b   1.000
_cell.length_c   1.000
_cell.angle_alpha   90.00
_cell.angle_beta   90.00
_cell.angle_gamma   90.00
#
_symmetry.space_group_name_H-M   'P 1'
#
loop_
_entity.id
_entity.type
_entity.pdbx_description
1 polymer ?
#
loop_
_entity_poly.entity_id
_entity_poly.type
_entity_poly.pdbx_seq_one_letter_code
_entity_poly.pdbx_strand_id
1 'polypeptide(L)'
;PQRTNELMWTNPRYVFFREEPLNPLDAGFGPRGAQGVPLTPGRSIAVDRQSIPYGTPVWLASSGPQVQLHRMVMAQDTGSAILGAVRADFFTGWGPEAGDIAGRLKQNLRLWALWPK
;
A
#
# COMPACT_ATOMS: atom_id res chain seq x y z
N PRO A 1 -17.91 -14.95 22.41
CA PRO A 1 -16.73 -14.53 23.18
C PRO A 1 -15.84 -15.69 23.66
N GLN A 2 -16.37 -16.85 24.08
CA GLN A 2 -15.54 -17.93 24.64
C GLN A 2 -14.50 -18.52 23.66
N ARG A 3 -14.75 -18.44 22.34
CA ARG A 3 -13.89 -19.03 21.28
C ARG A 3 -12.93 -18.04 20.61
N THR A 4 -12.82 -16.81 21.11
CA THR A 4 -11.96 -15.79 20.48
C THR A 4 -10.49 -16.22 20.48
N ASN A 5 -9.98 -16.79 21.58
CA ASN A 5 -8.59 -17.23 21.67
C ASN A 5 -8.31 -18.41 20.72
N GLU A 6 -9.20 -19.40 20.66
CA GLU A 6 -9.10 -20.52 19.71
C GLU A 6 -8.97 -20.01 18.27
N LEU A 7 -9.80 -19.03 17.89
CA LEU A 7 -9.77 -18.42 16.57
C LEU A 7 -8.44 -17.71 16.32
N MET A 8 -7.98 -16.86 17.24
CA MET A 8 -6.71 -16.11 17.09
C MET A 8 -5.50 -17.05 17.00
N TRP A 9 -5.49 -18.15 17.75
CA TRP A 9 -4.40 -19.14 17.76
C TRP A 9 -4.31 -20.00 16.49
N THR A 10 -5.31 -19.95 15.59
CA THR A 10 -5.22 -20.62 14.28
C THR A 10 -4.15 -20.00 13.37
N ASN A 11 -3.78 -18.73 13.59
CA ASN A 11 -2.72 -18.06 12.84
C ASN A 11 -1.44 -18.01 13.71
N PRO A 12 -0.41 -18.81 13.39
CA PRO A 12 0.84 -18.82 14.17
C PRO A 12 1.70 -17.57 13.96
N ARG A 13 1.37 -16.69 12.99
CA ARG A 13 2.13 -15.46 12.74
C ARG A 13 1.87 -14.45 13.84
N TYR A 14 2.96 -13.94 14.43
CA TYR A 14 2.93 -12.89 15.43
C TYR A 14 3.78 -11.71 14.98
N VAL A 15 3.24 -10.50 15.07
CA VAL A 15 3.93 -9.25 14.68
C VAL A 15 4.25 -8.46 15.94
N PHE A 16 5.52 -8.09 16.10
CA PHE A 16 5.97 -7.19 17.16
C PHE A 16 5.99 -5.76 16.65
N PHE A 17 5.71 -4.81 17.54
CA PHE A 17 5.69 -3.39 17.23
C PHE A 17 6.74 -2.66 18.07
N ARG A 18 7.26 -1.56 17.52
CA ARG A 18 8.07 -0.58 18.24
C ARG A 18 7.31 0.73 18.22
N GLU A 19 7.16 1.37 19.37
CA GLU A 19 6.59 2.71 19.44
C GLU A 19 7.51 3.71 18.73
N GLU A 20 6.93 4.53 17.85
CA GLU A 20 7.61 5.64 17.18
C GLU A 20 6.97 6.94 17.66
N PRO A 21 7.72 7.85 18.31
CA PRO A 21 7.17 9.11 18.76
C PRO A 21 6.81 9.97 17.55
N LEU A 22 5.51 10.21 17.36
CA LEU A 22 5.00 11.12 16.34
C LEU A 22 4.74 12.47 16.99
N ASN A 23 5.39 13.53 16.50
CA ASN A 23 4.96 14.87 16.86
C ASN A 23 3.64 15.21 16.12
N PRO A 24 2.91 16.27 16.51
CA PRO A 24 1.63 16.62 15.87
C PRO A 24 1.72 16.89 14.36
N LEU A 25 2.90 17.29 13.87
CA LEU A 25 3.17 17.49 12.45
C LEU A 25 3.28 16.14 11.73
N ASP A 26 4.03 15.20 12.30
CA ASP A 26 4.23 13.84 11.79
C ASP A 26 2.94 13.02 11.79
N ALA A 27 2.07 13.25 12.77
CA ALA A 27 0.75 12.62 12.85
C ALA A 27 -0.18 13.00 11.69
N GLY A 28 0.11 14.08 10.97
CA GLY A 28 -0.60 14.48 9.75
C GLY A 28 -0.16 13.70 8.50
N PHE A 29 0.96 12.96 8.56
CA PHE A 29 1.49 12.19 7.45
C PHE A 29 1.19 10.70 7.60
N GLY A 30 1.17 9.98 6.47
CA GLY A 30 0.95 8.54 6.49
C GLY A 30 2.13 7.75 7.05
N PRO A 31 1.95 6.43 7.28
CA PRO A 31 3.01 5.56 7.75
C PRO A 31 4.20 5.59 6.79
N ARG A 32 5.41 5.38 7.31
CA ARG A 32 6.61 5.26 6.49
C ARG A 32 6.56 3.95 5.70
N GLY A 33 6.68 4.04 4.37
CA GLY A 33 6.86 2.86 3.52
C GLY A 33 8.27 2.30 3.57
N ALA A 34 8.53 1.23 2.84
CA ALA A 34 9.85 0.61 2.74
C ALA A 34 10.95 1.54 2.18
N GLN A 35 10.59 2.61 1.46
CA GLN A 35 11.55 3.65 1.04
C GLN A 35 11.96 4.58 2.21
N GLY A 36 11.31 4.50 3.37
CA GLY A 36 11.57 5.35 4.54
C GLY A 36 10.85 6.71 4.51
N VAL A 37 10.07 6.98 3.45
CA VAL A 37 9.26 8.20 3.30
C VAL A 37 7.79 7.94 3.67
N PRO A 38 7.06 8.96 4.17
CA PRO A 38 5.63 8.84 4.44
C PRO A 38 4.82 8.50 3.19
N LEU A 39 3.89 7.56 3.32
CA LEU A 39 2.94 7.22 2.26
C LEU A 39 1.82 8.26 2.18
N THR A 40 1.48 8.64 0.95
CA THR A 40 0.42 9.59 0.66
C THR A 40 -0.82 8.83 0.18
N PRO A 41 -1.97 8.94 0.87
CA PRO A 41 -3.21 8.29 0.45
C PRO A 41 -3.56 8.59 -1.00
N GLY A 42 -3.85 7.53 -1.75
CA GLY A 42 -4.22 7.59 -3.16
C GLY A 42 -3.12 8.02 -4.13
N ARG A 43 -1.88 8.17 -3.64
CA ARG A 43 -0.69 8.60 -4.42
C ARG A 43 0.51 7.68 -4.24
N SER A 44 0.54 6.83 -3.23
CA SER A 44 1.61 5.83 -3.04
C SER A 44 1.15 4.45 -3.45
N ILE A 45 2.07 3.67 -4.00
CA ILE A 45 1.87 2.24 -4.29
C ILE A 45 3.02 1.40 -3.73
N ALA A 46 2.69 0.20 -3.28
CA ALA A 46 3.68 -0.85 -3.07
C ALA A 46 3.90 -1.62 -4.38
N VAL A 47 5.16 -1.91 -4.72
CA VAL A 47 5.55 -2.59 -5.96
C VAL A 47 6.57 -3.68 -5.68
N ASP A 48 6.84 -4.52 -6.67
CA ASP A 48 8.03 -5.35 -6.69
C ASP A 48 9.25 -4.48 -7.04
N ARG A 49 10.17 -4.28 -6.07
CA ARG A 49 11.36 -3.42 -6.25
C ARG A 49 12.33 -3.92 -7.31
N GLN A 50 12.30 -5.21 -7.66
CA GLN A 50 13.13 -5.75 -8.74
C GLN A 50 12.59 -5.35 -10.11
N SER A 51 11.28 -5.06 -10.19
CA SER A 51 10.60 -4.68 -11.43
C SER A 51 10.45 -3.16 -11.56
N ILE A 52 10.09 -2.47 -10.48
CA ILE A 52 9.89 -1.01 -10.43
C ILE A 52 10.70 -0.46 -9.23
N PRO A 53 11.79 0.26 -9.47
CA PRO A 53 12.59 0.89 -8.40
C PRO A 53 11.79 1.89 -7.57
N TYR A 54 12.19 2.08 -6.32
CA TYR A 54 11.61 3.13 -5.47
C TYR A 54 11.79 4.52 -6.06
N GLY A 55 10.85 5.41 -5.76
CA GLY A 55 10.80 6.77 -6.28
C GLY A 55 10.34 6.87 -7.74
N THR A 56 10.11 5.76 -8.44
CA THR A 56 9.61 5.79 -9.81
C THR A 56 8.20 6.41 -9.84
N PRO A 57 7.98 7.50 -10.60
CA PRO A 57 6.64 7.97 -10.91
C PRO A 57 5.98 6.98 -11.88
N VAL A 58 4.76 6.57 -11.57
CA VAL A 58 4.01 5.59 -12.34
C VAL A 58 2.65 6.16 -12.70
N TRP A 59 2.27 6.10 -13.97
CA TRP A 59 0.87 6.28 -14.36
C TRP A 59 0.13 4.98 -14.09
N LEU A 60 -0.87 5.03 -13.22
CA LEU A 60 -1.71 3.90 -12.85
C LEU A 60 -3.07 4.05 -13.53
N ALA A 61 -3.42 3.07 -14.37
CA ALA A 61 -4.76 2.93 -14.92
C ALA A 61 -5.40 1.61 -14.48
N SER A 62 -6.53 1.69 -13.79
CA SER A 62 -7.26 0.54 -13.31
C SER A 62 -8.76 0.86 -13.30
N SER A 63 -9.53 0.01 -13.96
CA SER A 63 -10.98 0.13 -14.03
C SER A 63 -11.60 -1.10 -13.39
N GLY A 64 -12.33 -0.93 -12.31
CA GLY A 64 -13.03 -2.01 -11.64
C GLY A 64 -14.18 -1.51 -10.76
N PRO A 65 -14.92 -2.45 -10.13
CA PRO A 65 -16.14 -2.12 -9.42
C PRO A 65 -15.90 -1.35 -8.11
N GLN A 66 -14.68 -1.39 -7.57
CA GLN A 66 -14.33 -0.68 -6.34
C GLN A 66 -13.89 0.75 -6.61
N VAL A 67 -12.98 0.94 -7.58
CA VAL A 67 -12.40 2.26 -7.88
C VAL A 67 -12.09 2.40 -9.37
N GLN A 68 -12.26 3.62 -9.86
CA GLN A 68 -11.78 4.05 -11.17
C GLN A 68 -10.52 4.89 -10.97
N LEU A 69 -9.37 4.35 -11.38
CA LEU A 69 -8.07 4.97 -11.17
C LEU A 69 -7.43 5.31 -12.51
N HIS A 70 -7.17 6.60 -12.72
CA HIS A 70 -6.36 7.12 -13.82
C HIS A 70 -5.53 8.27 -13.25
N ARG A 71 -4.39 7.94 -12.64
CA ARG A 71 -3.60 8.93 -11.91
C ARG A 71 -2.13 8.59 -11.84
N MET A 72 -1.33 9.63 -11.66
CA MET A 72 0.08 9.51 -11.30
C MET A 72 0.20 9.14 -9.81
N VAL A 73 1.02 8.13 -9.55
CA VAL A 73 1.39 7.61 -8.23
C VAL A 73 2.91 7.43 -8.14
N MET A 74 3.41 7.20 -6.92
CA MET A 74 4.82 6.99 -6.63
C MET A 74 5.05 5.59 -6.05
N ALA A 75 6.05 4.87 -6.57
CA ALA A 75 6.53 3.63 -5.99
C ALA A 75 7.34 3.91 -4.71
N GLN A 76 6.72 3.80 -3.54
CA GLN A 76 7.33 4.19 -2.26
C GLN A 76 7.37 3.07 -1.22
N ASP A 77 6.81 1.90 -1.57
CA ASP A 77 6.70 0.78 -0.66
C ASP A 77 6.88 -0.58 -1.36
N THR A 78 7.03 -1.63 -0.57
CA THR A 78 7.06 -3.04 -1.01
C THR A 78 6.28 -3.91 -0.04
N GLY A 79 5.57 -4.90 -0.56
CA GLY A 79 5.00 -5.99 0.25
C GLY A 79 5.56 -7.34 -0.19
N SER A 80 5.72 -8.27 0.74
CA SER A 80 6.24 -9.62 0.43
C SER A 80 5.36 -10.40 -0.55
N ALA A 81 4.07 -10.06 -0.64
CA ALA A 81 3.11 -10.65 -1.58
C ALA A 81 2.98 -9.85 -2.90
N ILE A 82 3.72 -8.76 -3.07
CA ILE A 82 3.64 -7.87 -4.24
C ILE A 82 4.83 -8.19 -5.15
N LEU A 83 4.60 -9.12 -6.09
CA LEU A 83 5.63 -9.65 -6.99
C LEU A 83 5.22 -9.48 -8.45
N GLY A 84 6.20 -9.21 -9.32
CA GLY A 84 6.03 -9.12 -10.76
C GLY A 84 5.89 -7.69 -11.31
N ALA A 85 6.12 -7.56 -12.62
CA ALA A 85 6.26 -6.26 -13.27
C ALA A 85 4.97 -5.44 -13.38
N VAL A 86 3.82 -6.09 -13.54
CA VAL A 86 2.50 -5.42 -13.62
C VAL A 86 1.67 -5.78 -12.39
N ARG A 87 2.22 -5.46 -11.21
CA ARG A 87 1.55 -5.63 -9.91
C ARG A 87 1.85 -4.42 -9.04
N ALA A 88 0.79 -3.84 -8.49
CA ALA A 88 0.89 -2.80 -7.48
C ALA A 88 -0.15 -3.04 -6.39
N ASP A 89 0.17 -2.65 -5.16
CA ASP A 89 -0.79 -2.47 -4.09
C ASP A 89 -1.06 -0.99 -3.89
N PHE A 90 -2.33 -0.58 -3.85
CA PHE A 90 -2.71 0.82 -3.85
C PHE A 90 -3.00 1.30 -2.44
N PHE A 91 -2.21 2.26 -1.95
CA PHE A 91 -2.39 2.80 -0.61
C PHE A 91 -3.62 3.72 -0.57
N THR A 92 -4.73 3.23 -0.01
CA THR A 92 -5.99 3.98 0.10
C THR A 92 -6.00 4.98 1.25
N GLY A 93 -5.11 4.83 2.24
CA GLY A 93 -5.04 5.64 3.45
C GLY A 93 -5.19 4.80 4.71
N TRP A 94 -5.64 5.42 5.79
CA TRP A 94 -5.89 4.78 7.08
C TRP A 94 -7.29 5.08 7.58
N GLY A 95 -7.75 4.28 8.55
CA GLY A 95 -9.10 4.35 9.09
C GLY A 95 -10.08 3.35 8.44
N PRO A 96 -11.30 3.23 8.98
CA PRO A 96 -12.26 2.20 8.59
C PRO A 96 -12.63 2.24 7.10
N GLU A 97 -12.91 3.43 6.57
CA GLU A 97 -13.32 3.62 5.17
C GLU A 97 -12.22 3.21 4.18
N ALA A 98 -10.97 3.59 4.47
CA ALA A 98 -9.81 3.20 3.67
C ALA A 98 -9.62 1.67 3.66
N GLY A 99 -9.84 1.03 4.81
CA GLY A 99 -9.79 -0.42 4.98
C GLY A 99 -10.87 -1.16 4.18
N ASP A 100 -12.10 -0.64 4.17
CA ASP A 100 -13.22 -1.22 3.41
C ASP A 100 -12.96 -1.18 1.90
N ILE A 101 -12.41 -0.08 1.39
CA ILE A 101 -12.02 0.04 -0.01
C ILE A 101 -10.86 -0.93 -0.30
N ALA A 102 -9.80 -0.91 0.52
CA ALA A 102 -8.60 -1.72 0.31
C ALA A 102 -8.92 -3.23 0.32
N GLY A 103 -9.71 -3.70 1.28
CA GLY A 103 -10.06 -5.12 1.44
C GLY A 103 -10.85 -5.68 0.25
N ARG A 104 -11.53 -4.83 -0.52
CA ARG A 104 -12.28 -5.23 -1.72
C ARG A 104 -11.49 -5.02 -3.01
N LEU A 105 -10.36 -4.33 -2.97
CA LEU A 105 -9.64 -3.90 -4.15
C LEU A 105 -8.92 -5.08 -4.82
N LYS A 106 -9.53 -5.62 -5.86
CA LYS A 106 -8.94 -6.65 -6.72
C LYS A 106 -9.45 -6.47 -8.14
N GLN A 107 -8.65 -5.80 -8.98
CA GLN A 107 -9.05 -5.41 -10.32
C GLN A 107 -7.86 -5.33 -11.28
N ASN A 108 -8.16 -5.34 -12.58
CA ASN A 108 -7.16 -5.28 -13.64
C ASN A 108 -6.38 -3.96 -13.59
N LEU A 109 -5.10 -4.04 -13.92
CA LEU A 109 -4.14 -2.95 -13.74
C LEU A 109 -3.27 -2.78 -14.99
N ARG A 110 -3.03 -1.53 -15.38
CA ARG A 110 -2.01 -1.13 -16.36
C ARG A 110 -1.12 -0.08 -15.72
N LEU A 111 0.18 -0.21 -15.90
CA LEU A 111 1.21 0.66 -15.34
C LEU A 111 2.13 1.17 -16.44
N TRP A 112 2.50 2.45 -16.36
CA TRP A 112 3.56 3.03 -17.17
C TRP A 112 4.55 3.73 -16.23
N ALA A 113 5.79 3.26 -16.23
CA ALA A 113 6.87 3.93 -15.50
C ALA A 113 7.34 5.16 -16.29
N LEU A 114 7.50 6.29 -15.62
CA LEU A 114 8.01 7.51 -16.23
C LEU A 114 9.48 7.69 -15.85
N TRP A 115 10.36 7.66 -16.85
CA TRP A 115 11.79 7.88 -16.66
C TRP A 115 12.17 9.32 -16.99
N PRO A 116 12.96 9.99 -16.13
CA PRO A 116 13.53 11.30 -16.46
C PRO A 116 14.51 11.17 -17.63
N LYS A 117 14.64 12.25 -18.41
CA LYS A 117 15.61 12.37 -19.51
C LYS A 117 17.03 12.57 -18.99
#